data_AF-Q1RQM9-F1
#
_entry.id   AF-Q1RQM9-F1
#
_cell.length_a   1.000
_cell.length_b   1.000
_cell.length_c   1.000
_cell.angle_alpha   90.00
_cell.angle_beta   90.00
_cell.angle_gamma   90.00
#
_symmetry.space_group_name_H-M   'P 1'
#
loop_
_entity.id
_entity.type
_entity.pdbx_description
1 polymer ?
#
loop_
_entity_poly.entity_id
_entity_poly.type
_entity_poly.pdbx_seq_one_letter_code
_entity_poly.pdbx_strand_id
1 'polypeptide(L)'
;MGISANRTSEANAMDLAIIRELSRNARVSLAELGRKVSLSRPAVAERVRRLEDSGVIKGYGVHLDLAELGLGLRAHVSLRPRLRSTRNAESLRDRLLAMGHVLSCVHVIGANCYE
;
A
#
# COMPACT_ATOMS: atom_id res chain seq x y z
N MET A 1 1.46 11.63 -17.80
CA MET A 1 2.32 10.50 -17.35
C MET A 1 1.46 9.25 -17.44
N GLY A 2 1.70 8.45 -18.48
CA GLY A 2 0.71 7.54 -19.07
C GLY A 2 0.29 6.38 -18.16
N ILE A 3 -1.00 6.24 -17.98
CA ILE A 3 -1.62 5.06 -17.36
C ILE A 3 -1.57 3.97 -18.44
N SER A 4 -0.60 3.07 -18.35
CA SER A 4 -0.53 1.88 -19.20
C SER A 4 -1.63 0.90 -18.77
N ALA A 5 -2.82 1.10 -19.31
CA ALA A 5 -3.80 0.05 -19.45
C ALA A 5 -3.32 -0.88 -20.57
N ASN A 6 -2.88 -2.12 -20.23
CA ASN A 6 -3.27 -3.37 -20.91
C ASN A 6 -2.42 -4.58 -20.45
N ARG A 7 -3.08 -5.65 -20.01
CA ARG A 7 -2.86 -7.07 -20.40
C ARG A 7 -3.90 -7.95 -19.69
N THR A 8 -4.89 -8.42 -20.46
CA THR A 8 -6.06 -9.22 -20.05
C THR A 8 -5.74 -10.74 -19.99
N SER A 9 -6.63 -11.52 -19.36
CA SER A 9 -6.79 -13.00 -19.37
C SER A 9 -5.78 -13.86 -18.57
N GLU A 10 -6.28 -14.54 -17.53
CA GLU A 10 -5.63 -15.50 -16.60
C GLU A 10 -4.39 -15.06 -15.81
N ALA A 11 -3.43 -14.40 -16.46
CA ALA A 11 -2.20 -13.93 -15.82
C ALA A 11 -2.49 -12.99 -14.64
N ASN A 12 -3.48 -12.11 -14.78
CA ASN A 12 -3.93 -11.23 -13.70
C ASN A 12 -4.64 -11.98 -12.58
N ALA A 13 -5.39 -13.05 -12.88
CA ALA A 13 -6.12 -13.79 -11.85
C ALA A 13 -5.15 -14.53 -10.91
N MET A 14 -4.10 -15.13 -11.47
CA MET A 14 -3.03 -15.77 -10.70
C MET A 14 -2.19 -14.75 -9.93
N ASP A 15 -1.84 -13.62 -10.55
CA ASP A 15 -1.11 -12.56 -9.86
C ASP A 15 -1.93 -11.99 -8.69
N LEU A 16 -3.24 -11.81 -8.87
CA LEU A 16 -4.15 -11.41 -7.79
C LEU A 16 -4.29 -12.49 -6.70
N ALA A 17 -4.17 -13.78 -7.03
CA ALA A 17 -4.16 -14.86 -6.04
C ALA A 17 -2.86 -14.84 -5.22
N ILE A 18 -1.72 -14.64 -5.88
CA ILE A 18 -0.41 -14.47 -5.24
C ILE A 18 -0.45 -13.26 -4.29
N ILE A 19 -0.94 -12.11 -4.76
CA ILE A 19 -1.07 -10.90 -3.94
C ILE A 19 -1.97 -11.17 -2.74
N ARG A 20 -3.10 -11.85 -2.91
CA ARG A 20 -4.02 -12.18 -1.80
C ARG A 20 -3.34 -13.04 -0.74
N GLU A 21 -2.57 -14.05 -1.12
CA GLU A 21 -1.86 -14.89 -0.16
C GLU A 21 -0.73 -14.13 0.55
N LEU A 22 0.04 -13.32 -0.19
CA LEU A 22 1.11 -12.50 0.40
C LEU A 22 0.56 -11.42 1.34
N SER A 23 -0.59 -10.82 1.03
CA SER A 23 -1.25 -9.85 1.92
C SER A 23 -1.73 -10.46 3.23
N ARG A 24 -2.03 -11.77 3.26
CA ARG A 24 -2.35 -12.50 4.50
C ARG A 24 -1.11 -12.90 5.27
N ASN A 25 -0.10 -13.41 4.56
CA ASN A 25 1.16 -13.82 5.16
C ASN A 25 2.31 -13.59 4.18
N ALA A 26 2.99 -12.46 4.34
CA ALA A 26 4.15 -12.10 3.54
C ALA A 26 5.36 -13.04 3.76
N ARG A 27 5.38 -13.84 4.84
CA ARG A 27 6.47 -14.77 5.17
C ARG A 27 6.24 -16.19 4.64
N VAL A 28 5.16 -16.42 3.88
CA VAL A 28 4.88 -17.74 3.29
C VAL A 28 6.03 -18.15 2.36
N SER A 29 6.45 -19.41 2.44
CA SER A 29 7.50 -19.91 1.55
C SER A 29 7.00 -19.98 0.11
N LEU A 30 7.87 -19.76 -0.88
CA LEU A 30 7.51 -19.85 -2.30
C LEU A 30 6.97 -21.24 -2.68
N ALA A 31 7.42 -22.30 -1.99
CA ALA A 31 6.93 -23.66 -2.20
C ALA A 31 5.48 -23.84 -1.72
N GLU A 32 5.15 -23.26 -0.56
CA GLU A 32 3.79 -23.28 -0.03
C GLU A 32 2.86 -22.35 -0.81
N LEU A 33 3.35 -21.17 -1.18
CA LEU A 33 2.63 -20.23 -2.04
C LEU A 33 2.26 -20.89 -3.38
N GLY A 34 3.20 -21.60 -4.01
CA GLY A 34 2.95 -22.39 -5.23
C GLY A 34 1.88 -23.47 -5.05
N ARG A 35 1.89 -24.20 -3.93
CA ARG A 35 0.83 -25.17 -3.63
C ARG A 35 -0.56 -24.52 -3.51
N LYS A 36 -0.64 -23.32 -2.93
CA LYS A 36 -1.91 -22.60 -2.75
C LYS A 36 -2.49 -22.01 -4.04
N VAL A 37 -1.61 -21.57 -4.95
CA VAL A 37 -2.04 -20.97 -6.23
C VAL A 37 -1.92 -21.93 -7.42
N SER A 38 -1.70 -23.23 -7.17
CA SER A 38 -1.56 -24.28 -8.19
C SER A 38 -0.46 -23.99 -9.23
N LEU A 39 0.68 -23.46 -8.78
CA LEU A 39 1.85 -23.17 -9.62
C LEU A 39 3.11 -23.85 -9.09
N SER A 40 4.06 -24.12 -10.00
CA SER A 40 5.38 -24.58 -9.61
C SER A 40 6.14 -23.48 -8.86
N ARG A 41 7.04 -23.89 -7.96
CA ARG A 41 7.91 -22.98 -7.19
C ARG A 41 8.65 -21.95 -8.07
N PRO A 42 9.29 -22.30 -9.20
CA PRO A 42 9.95 -21.31 -10.06
C PRO A 42 8.96 -20.35 -10.73
N ALA A 43 7.78 -20.81 -11.13
CA ALA A 43 6.77 -19.95 -11.75
C ALA A 43 6.22 -18.90 -10.78
N VAL A 44 6.02 -19.27 -9.50
CA VAL A 44 5.64 -18.29 -8.46
C VAL A 44 6.77 -17.30 -8.19
N ALA A 45 8.02 -17.77 -8.10
CA ALA A 45 9.17 -16.90 -7.85
C ALA A 45 9.31 -15.82 -8.93
N GLU A 46 9.16 -16.19 -10.20
CA GLU A 46 9.20 -15.26 -11.32
C GLU A 46 8.07 -14.23 -11.25
N ARG A 47 6.83 -14.68 -10.95
CA ARG A 47 5.67 -13.79 -10.84
C ARG A 47 5.79 -12.81 -9.68
N VAL A 48 6.25 -13.25 -8.52
CA VAL A 48 6.50 -12.37 -7.36
C VAL A 48 7.53 -11.31 -7.73
N ARG A 49 8.67 -11.72 -8.31
CA ARG A 49 9.70 -10.78 -8.77
C ARG A 49 9.14 -9.78 -9.77
N ARG A 50 8.35 -10.23 -10.75
CA ARG A 50 7.70 -9.33 -11.72
C ARG A 50 6.77 -8.32 -11.05
N LEU A 51 6.04 -8.72 -10.02
CA LEU A 51 5.16 -7.83 -9.26
C LEU A 51 5.95 -6.81 -8.44
N GLU A 52 7.11 -7.18 -7.92
CA GLU A 52 8.06 -6.26 -7.26
C GLU A 52 8.68 -5.28 -8.27
N ASP A 53 9.24 -5.80 -9.37
CA ASP A 53 9.92 -5.01 -10.42
C ASP A 53 8.96 -4.02 -11.10
N SER A 54 7.69 -4.40 -11.27
CA SER A 54 6.66 -3.51 -11.83
C SER A 54 6.12 -2.48 -10.83
N GLY A 55 6.53 -2.54 -9.56
CA GLY A 55 6.07 -1.65 -8.50
C GLY A 55 4.64 -1.91 -8.03
N VAL A 56 4.04 -3.05 -8.41
CA VAL A 56 2.74 -3.50 -7.88
C VAL A 56 2.90 -3.87 -6.40
N ILE A 57 3.94 -4.64 -6.08
CA ILE A 57 4.38 -4.87 -4.70
C ILE A 57 5.43 -3.81 -4.38
N LYS A 58 5.07 -2.85 -3.52
CA LYS A 58 5.96 -1.74 -3.12
C LYS A 58 6.88 -2.09 -1.96
N GLY A 59 6.56 -3.15 -1.22
CA GLY A 59 7.32 -3.57 -0.06
C GLY A 59 6.50 -4.47 0.85
N TYR A 60 7.15 -4.98 1.89
CA TYR A 60 6.57 -5.84 2.91
C TYR A 60 6.55 -5.10 4.25
N GLY A 61 5.39 -5.10 4.90
CA GLY A 61 5.17 -4.40 6.15
C GLY A 61 4.68 -5.33 7.26
N VAL A 62 4.71 -4.80 8.48
CA VAL A 62 4.08 -5.43 9.65
C VAL A 62 2.81 -4.68 10.00
N HIS A 63 1.76 -5.41 10.37
CA HIS A 63 0.56 -4.82 10.96
C HIS A 63 0.75 -4.80 12.47
N LEU A 64 0.85 -3.60 13.04
CA LEU A 64 1.10 -3.41 14.46
C LEU A 64 -0.20 -3.06 15.17
N ASP A 65 -0.42 -3.67 16.32
CA ASP A 65 -1.41 -3.15 17.26
C ASP A 65 -0.81 -1.92 17.95
N LEU A 66 -1.32 -0.75 17.59
CA LEU A 66 -0.84 0.51 18.14
C LEU A 66 -1.24 0.68 19.62
N ALA A 67 -2.35 0.07 20.06
CA ALA A 67 -2.80 0.17 21.44
C ALA A 67 -1.83 -0.54 22.39
N GLU A 68 -1.39 -1.75 22.02
CA GLU A 68 -0.38 -2.53 22.76
C GLU A 68 1.00 -1.85 22.78
N LEU A 69 1.28 -0.96 21.83
CA LEU A 69 2.49 -0.15 21.79
C LEU A 69 2.38 1.16 22.60
N GLY A 70 1.30 1.36 23.35
CA GLY A 70 1.05 2.59 24.11
C GLY A 70 0.59 3.77 23.23
N LEU A 71 0.28 3.53 21.96
CA LEU A 71 -0.26 4.49 20.99
C LEU A 71 -1.77 4.28 20.81
N GLY A 72 -2.50 4.18 21.93
CA GLY A 72 -3.93 3.87 21.94
C GLY A 72 -4.84 4.97 21.37
N LEU A 73 -4.34 6.20 21.21
CA LEU A 73 -5.09 7.29 20.58
C LEU A 73 -4.75 7.37 19.09
N ARG A 74 -5.72 7.03 18.25
CA ARG A 74 -5.67 7.24 16.80
C ARG A 74 -6.74 8.26 16.42
N ALA A 75 -6.35 9.31 15.71
CA ALA A 75 -7.25 10.38 15.29
C ALA A 75 -7.12 10.66 13.79
N HIS A 76 -8.26 10.95 13.15
CA HIS A 76 -8.32 11.48 11.78
C HIS A 76 -8.49 12.99 11.88
N VAL A 77 -7.51 13.76 11.40
CA VAL A 77 -7.49 15.22 11.53
C VAL A 77 -7.67 15.87 10.15
N SER A 78 -8.77 16.57 9.96
CA SER A 78 -9.01 17.39 8.78
C SER A 78 -8.42 18.79 8.98
N LEU A 79 -7.49 19.19 8.12
CA LEU A 79 -6.86 20.50 8.14
C LEU A 79 -7.32 21.34 6.95
N ARG A 80 -7.82 22.56 7.21
CA ARG A 80 -8.09 23.57 6.19
C ARG A 80 -7.10 24.73 6.31
N PRO A 81 -6.05 24.79 5.48
CA PRO A 81 -5.10 25.90 5.51
C PRO A 81 -5.80 27.22 5.18
N ARG A 82 -5.51 28.28 5.95
CA ARG A 82 -6.05 29.62 5.68
C ARG A 82 -5.49 30.24 4.39
N LEU A 83 -4.27 29.86 3.99
CA LEU A 83 -3.58 30.37 2.80
C LEU A 83 -3.67 29.36 1.66
N ARG A 84 -4.37 29.72 0.58
CA ARG A 84 -4.58 28.88 -0.62
C ARG A 84 -3.40 28.94 -1.60
N SER A 85 -2.16 28.76 -1.12
CA SER A 85 -0.99 28.67 -2.00
C SER A 85 -0.50 27.23 -2.06
N THR A 86 -0.40 26.67 -3.28
CA THR A 86 0.05 25.30 -3.56
C THR A 86 1.42 24.97 -2.93
N ARG A 87 2.37 25.91 -2.97
CA ARG A 87 3.70 25.76 -2.36
C ARG A 87 3.67 25.54 -0.84
N ASN A 88 2.67 26.09 -0.14
CA ASN A 88 2.52 25.91 1.30
C ASN A 88 1.87 24.56 1.66
N ALA A 89 1.10 23.97 0.75
CA ALA A 89 0.42 22.70 1.00
C ALA A 89 1.40 21.51 0.99
N GLU A 90 2.34 21.48 0.05
CA GLU A 90 3.39 20.45 -0.02
C GLU A 90 4.34 20.55 1.17
N SER A 91 4.84 21.76 1.47
CA SER A 91 5.70 21.99 2.64
C SER A 91 5.00 21.64 3.97
N LEU A 92 3.70 21.93 4.09
CA LEU A 92 2.91 21.52 5.25
C LEU A 92 2.83 20.00 5.35
N ARG A 93 2.54 19.30 4.25
CA ARG A 93 2.49 17.84 4.20
C ARG A 93 3.81 17.22 4.65
N ASP A 94 4.94 17.69 4.13
CA ASP A 94 6.26 17.15 4.47
C ASP A 94 6.57 17.35 5.95
N ARG A 95 6.23 18.52 6.52
CA ARG A 95 6.36 18.78 7.95
C ARG A 95 5.45 17.90 8.80
N LEU A 96 4.23 17.63 8.33
CA LEU A 96 3.30 16.73 9.02
C LEU A 96 3.84 15.29 9.01
N LEU A 97 4.30 14.78 7.87
CA LEU A 97 4.86 13.43 7.74
C LEU A 97 6.19 13.28 8.48
N ALA A 98 6.95 14.36 8.67
CA ALA A 98 8.15 14.36 9.51
C ALA A 98 7.84 14.21 11.01
N MET A 99 6.61 14.47 11.45
CA MET A 99 6.21 14.15 12.82
C MET A 99 6.02 12.64 12.93
N GLY A 100 6.80 11.99 13.79
CA GLY A 100 6.78 10.53 13.99
C GLY A 100 5.45 9.92 14.46
N HIS A 101 4.43 10.75 14.68
CA HIS A 101 3.07 10.32 15.04
C HIS A 101 2.08 10.40 13.87
N VAL A 102 2.46 10.96 12.72
CA VAL A 102 1.60 11.05 11.54
C VAL A 102 1.87 9.86 10.62
N LEU A 103 0.94 8.90 10.63
CA LEU A 103 1.05 7.68 9.82
C LEU A 103 0.76 7.90 8.33
N SER A 104 -0.10 8.88 8.00
CA SER A 104 -0.47 9.19 6.63
C SER A 104 -1.01 10.62 6.53
N CYS A 105 -0.78 11.27 5.40
CA CYS A 105 -1.32 12.58 5.06
C CYS A 105 -1.74 12.58 3.59
N VAL A 106 -3.01 12.87 3.33
CA VAL A 106 -3.60 12.88 1.99
C VAL A 106 -4.28 14.23 1.76
N HIS A 107 -4.04 14.82 0.59
CA HIS A 107 -4.75 16.01 0.17
C HIS A 107 -6.09 15.59 -0.44
N VAL A 108 -7.19 15.99 0.21
CA VAL A 108 -8.55 15.68 -0.24
C VAL A 108 -9.14 16.93 -0.88
N ILE A 109 -9.71 16.77 -2.09
CA ILE A 109 -10.40 17.85 -2.81
C ILE A 109 -11.90 17.64 -2.62
N GLY A 110 -12.56 18.53 -1.88
CA GLY A 110 -14.01 18.47 -1.67
C GLY A 110 -14.51 19.46 -0.61
N ALA A 111 -15.78 19.89 -0.71
CA ALA A 111 -16.38 20.84 0.23
C ALA A 111 -16.86 20.17 1.53
N ASN A 112 -17.24 18.89 1.49
CA ASN A 112 -17.60 18.00 2.60
C ASN A 112 -17.47 16.57 2.06
N CYS A 113 -16.78 15.65 2.74
CA CYS A 113 -16.97 14.18 2.59
C CYS A 113 -16.22 13.46 3.71
N TYR A 114 -16.91 12.51 4.35
CA TYR A 114 -16.67 11.95 5.68
C TYR A 114 -15.57 10.87 5.77
N GLU A 115 -15.00 10.79 6.99
CA GLU A 115 -14.34 9.68 7.74
C GLU A 115 -13.00 9.07 7.24
#